data_AF-A0A485KDG8-F1
#
_entry.id   AF-A0A485KDG8-F1
#
_cell.length_a   1.000
_cell.length_b   1.000
_cell.length_c   1.000
_cell.angle_alpha   90.00
_cell.angle_beta   90.00
_cell.angle_gamma   90.00
#
_symmetry.space_group_name_H-M   'P 1'
#
loop_
_entity.id
_entity.type
_entity.pdbx_description
1 polymer ?
#
loop_
_entity_poly.entity_id
_entity_poly.type
_entity_poly.pdbx_seq_one_letter_code
_entity_poly.pdbx_strand_id
1 'polypeptide(L)'
;MEGTVWNLNIGDDVFDFLPPVNEFLFESSVDGPLPSNDVSDETTSPTQHPERPRRKKRTNTLQVQLLSLHEDKAELERQLMELERRREGRLQTLSASALKWEQLARGQLHLKLKALRENEHLRATIHEQSTLQRELAEIVLKKPRLMMMKMEDDQWRVLKLSGHGEKRLNAIHAIADRQFESIDSEMLRLGLVDTTDDVWHVRTATSHDGIIYGEGMRCTLLLDASLDAVLDAAWKTLLDVHVQPQTSTVVGAFKSYSIDADTLYVRTTFRSPDGHVKAEMSMIMKKQVVGDDGRATRVVFRTVLDDEAHPFEAESYVSDQYGWMHMESESSDGTAVRYKSYIRSNLMDTKREDVDELVDLASALHLDGGYGLTRTTTTKDDPAGAMRHIFDAAFRAFEAPFLRYLTQSKTST
;
A
#
# COMPACT_ATOMS: atom_id res chain seq x y z
N MET A 1 26.46 -32.47 31.56
CA MET A 1 26.09 -31.15 31.03
C MET A 1 26.90 -30.92 29.78
N GLU A 2 26.19 -30.99 28.67
CA GLU A 2 26.62 -30.53 27.35
C GLU A 2 26.94 -29.03 27.39
N GLY A 3 27.77 -28.58 26.45
CA GLY A 3 28.17 -27.19 26.31
C GLY A 3 28.96 -26.98 25.03
N THR A 4 28.26 -27.12 23.91
CA THR A 4 28.67 -26.91 22.53
C THR A 4 29.33 -25.54 22.32
N VAL A 5 30.60 -25.50 21.91
CA VAL A 5 31.23 -24.27 21.38
C VAL A 5 31.31 -24.41 19.86
N TRP A 6 30.59 -23.54 19.18
CA TRP A 6 30.54 -23.46 17.72
C TRP A 6 31.89 -22.99 17.18
N ASN A 7 32.60 -23.89 16.50
CA ASN A 7 33.66 -23.53 15.57
C ASN A 7 33.02 -22.89 14.34
N LEU A 8 33.04 -21.56 14.24
CA LEU A 8 32.85 -20.89 12.95
C LEU A 8 34.19 -20.89 12.21
N ASN A 9 34.41 -22.00 11.49
CA ASN A 9 35.33 -22.03 10.37
C ASN A 9 34.67 -21.20 9.25
N ILE A 10 34.84 -19.88 9.27
CA ILE A 10 34.46 -19.03 8.13
C ILE A 10 35.51 -19.29 7.06
N GLY A 11 35.13 -20.11 6.08
CA GLY A 11 35.99 -20.48 4.97
C GLY A 11 36.51 -19.26 4.21
N ASP A 12 37.78 -19.35 3.84
CA ASP A 12 38.52 -18.42 2.98
C ASP A 12 38.01 -18.38 1.52
N ASP A 13 36.87 -18.99 1.19
CA ASP A 13 36.45 -19.23 -0.20
C ASP A 13 35.32 -18.31 -0.74
N VAL A 14 35.05 -17.16 -0.11
CA VAL A 14 33.94 -16.26 -0.56
C VAL A 14 34.41 -14.93 -1.18
N PHE A 15 35.71 -14.68 -1.28
CA PHE A 15 36.22 -13.40 -1.80
C PHE A 15 36.99 -13.47 -3.13
N ASP A 16 36.71 -14.47 -3.95
CA ASP A 16 37.44 -14.70 -5.22
C ASP A 16 36.81 -14.08 -6.47
N PHE A 17 35.91 -13.09 -6.31
CA PHE A 17 35.15 -12.50 -7.43
C PHE A 17 35.31 -10.99 -7.63
N LEU A 18 36.42 -10.39 -7.23
CA LEU A 18 36.72 -8.99 -7.55
C LEU A 18 38.19 -8.81 -7.96
N PRO A 19 38.49 -8.02 -9.01
CA PRO A 19 39.85 -7.82 -9.46
C PRO A 19 40.69 -7.16 -8.34
N PRO A 20 41.98 -7.52 -8.22
CA PRO A 20 42.87 -6.95 -7.21
C PRO A 20 42.94 -5.43 -7.34
N VAL A 21 42.98 -4.75 -6.19
CA VAL A 21 43.07 -3.29 -6.09
C VAL A 21 44.29 -2.81 -6.89
N ASN A 22 44.06 -1.88 -7.81
CA ASN A 22 45.10 -1.31 -8.66
C ASN A 22 46.14 -0.57 -7.80
N GLU A 23 47.38 -1.10 -7.73
CA GLU A 23 48.45 -0.54 -6.89
C GLU A 23 48.93 0.85 -7.37
N PHE A 24 48.55 1.27 -8.58
CA PHE A 24 48.81 2.62 -9.11
C PHE A 24 48.27 3.76 -8.22
N LEU A 25 47.22 3.52 -7.43
CA LEU A 25 46.66 4.51 -6.50
C LEU A 25 47.60 4.86 -5.33
N PHE A 26 48.59 4.03 -5.05
CA PHE A 26 49.59 4.29 -4.00
C PHE A 26 50.88 4.95 -4.54
N GLU A 27 51.11 4.94 -5.86
CA GLU A 27 52.30 5.55 -6.46
C GLU A 27 52.11 7.02 -6.85
N SER A 28 50.87 7.51 -6.98
CA SER A 28 50.59 8.88 -7.40
C SER A 28 50.76 9.96 -6.32
N SER A 29 51.46 9.68 -5.22
CA SER A 29 51.73 10.67 -4.16
C SER A 29 53.12 11.29 -4.20
N VAL A 30 53.93 11.05 -5.24
CA VAL A 30 55.20 11.76 -5.43
C VAL A 30 55.35 12.17 -6.90
N ASP A 31 55.40 13.49 -7.11
CA ASP A 31 55.68 14.26 -8.33
C ASP A 31 54.58 14.41 -9.41
N GLY A 32 54.18 15.67 -9.67
CA GLY A 32 53.44 16.11 -10.87
C GLY A 32 54.37 16.79 -11.90
N PRO A 33 53.88 17.52 -12.93
CA PRO A 33 52.52 17.62 -13.50
C PRO A 33 52.41 17.17 -14.98
N LEU A 34 51.17 17.06 -15.48
CA LEU A 34 50.77 16.64 -16.85
C LEU A 34 51.18 17.59 -17.99
N PRO A 35 51.26 17.07 -19.23
CA PRO A 35 50.70 17.76 -20.41
C PRO A 35 49.82 16.80 -21.28
N SER A 36 48.61 17.18 -21.67
CA SER A 36 48.20 18.04 -22.82
C SER A 36 48.23 17.31 -24.17
N ASN A 37 47.04 16.90 -24.64
CA ASN A 37 46.75 16.48 -26.01
C ASN A 37 46.87 17.65 -27.00
N ASP A 38 47.38 17.40 -28.21
CA ASP A 38 46.92 18.11 -29.41
C ASP A 38 47.08 17.25 -30.68
N VAL A 39 46.25 17.55 -31.67
CA VAL A 39 45.70 16.66 -32.71
C VAL A 39 46.12 17.12 -34.12
N SER A 40 46.33 16.15 -35.03
CA SER A 40 46.20 16.23 -36.53
C SER A 40 47.14 17.16 -37.32
N ASP A 41 47.36 17.07 -38.64
CA ASP A 41 47.16 16.15 -39.77
C ASP A 41 47.70 16.93 -40.99
N GLU A 42 48.38 16.31 -41.97
CA GLU A 42 48.51 16.94 -43.30
C GLU A 42 48.87 15.94 -44.42
N THR A 43 47.84 15.61 -45.21
CA THR A 43 47.72 15.80 -46.66
C THR A 43 48.88 15.41 -47.58
N THR A 44 48.65 14.48 -48.52
CA THR A 44 48.60 14.76 -49.98
C THR A 44 48.43 13.49 -50.84
N SER A 45 47.52 13.57 -51.82
CA SER A 45 47.41 12.67 -52.99
C SER A 45 48.07 13.33 -54.21
N PRO A 46 48.56 12.57 -55.22
CA PRO A 46 47.79 12.49 -56.48
C PRO A 46 47.92 11.18 -57.31
N THR A 47 46.77 10.72 -57.80
CA THR A 47 46.34 10.43 -59.19
C THR A 47 47.30 9.83 -60.27
N GLN A 48 46.91 8.62 -60.74
CA GLN A 48 46.82 8.10 -62.13
C GLN A 48 47.88 7.16 -62.80
N HIS A 49 47.34 6.02 -63.27
CA HIS A 49 47.63 5.24 -64.51
C HIS A 49 48.68 4.09 -64.52
N PRO A 50 48.50 3.04 -65.36
CA PRO A 50 48.07 1.72 -64.89
C PRO A 50 49.07 0.58 -65.16
N GLU A 51 49.24 -0.34 -64.21
CA GLU A 51 49.85 -1.65 -64.47
C GLU A 51 49.13 -2.78 -63.73
N ARG A 52 48.72 -3.79 -64.51
CA ARG A 52 48.50 -5.23 -64.26
C ARG A 52 48.13 -5.68 -62.83
N PRO A 53 47.09 -6.52 -62.63
CA PRO A 53 46.62 -6.90 -61.30
C PRO A 53 47.67 -7.76 -60.59
N ARG A 54 48.54 -7.13 -59.79
CA ARG A 54 49.38 -7.81 -58.81
C ARG A 54 48.49 -8.22 -57.65
N ARG A 55 48.33 -9.54 -57.49
CA ARG A 55 47.68 -10.20 -56.34
C ARG A 55 48.05 -9.47 -55.04
N LYS A 56 47.09 -8.76 -54.44
CA LYS A 56 47.23 -8.16 -53.11
C LYS A 56 47.37 -9.30 -52.10
N LYS A 57 48.55 -9.47 -51.52
CA LYS A 57 48.74 -10.29 -50.30
C LYS A 57 47.92 -9.61 -49.20
N ARG A 58 46.77 -10.19 -48.84
CA ARG A 58 46.07 -9.90 -47.60
C ARG A 58 47.03 -10.25 -46.46
N THR A 59 47.80 -9.28 -46.00
CA THR A 59 48.55 -9.39 -44.75
C THR A 59 47.54 -9.47 -43.62
N ASN A 60 47.74 -10.47 -42.75
CA ASN A 60 46.79 -10.95 -41.78
C ASN A 60 46.74 -10.00 -40.57
N THR A 61 45.87 -8.99 -40.61
CA THR A 61 45.68 -8.01 -39.52
C THR A 61 45.40 -8.67 -38.17
N LEU A 62 44.80 -9.86 -38.19
CA LEU A 62 44.48 -10.65 -37.01
C LEU A 62 45.72 -11.30 -36.38
N GLN A 63 46.72 -11.68 -37.19
CA GLN A 63 48.03 -12.11 -36.68
C GLN A 63 48.79 -10.97 -36.00
N VAL A 64 48.69 -9.75 -36.51
CA VAL A 64 49.32 -8.58 -35.88
C VAL A 64 48.67 -8.25 -34.53
N GLN A 65 47.35 -8.30 -34.43
CA GLN A 65 46.64 -8.11 -33.16
C GLN A 65 46.95 -9.22 -32.14
N LEU A 66 47.05 -10.47 -32.57
CA LEU A 66 47.45 -11.58 -31.70
C LEU A 66 48.86 -11.39 -31.14
N LEU A 67 49.80 -10.92 -31.97
CA LEU A 67 51.16 -10.62 -31.51
C LEU A 67 51.18 -9.46 -30.51
N SER A 68 50.43 -8.39 -30.79
CA SER A 68 50.26 -7.25 -29.84
C SER A 68 49.69 -7.71 -28.50
N LEU A 69 48.64 -8.55 -28.50
CA LEU A 69 48.06 -9.07 -27.25
C LEU A 69 49.02 -9.99 -26.50
N HIS A 70 49.88 -10.74 -27.20
CA HIS A 70 50.92 -11.55 -26.57
C HIS A 70 52.04 -10.68 -25.96
N GLU A 71 52.42 -9.58 -26.63
CA GLU A 71 53.36 -8.60 -26.10
C GLU A 71 52.77 -7.89 -24.87
N ASP A 72 51.52 -7.44 -24.93
CA ASP A 72 50.81 -6.84 -23.80
C ASP A 72 50.69 -7.80 -22.62
N LYS A 73 50.38 -9.08 -22.90
CA LYS A 73 50.36 -10.12 -21.86
C LYS A 73 51.74 -10.30 -21.21
N ALA A 74 52.81 -10.38 -22.01
CA ALA A 74 54.16 -10.54 -21.49
C ALA A 74 54.62 -9.30 -20.70
N GLU A 75 54.19 -8.10 -21.10
CA GLU A 75 54.39 -6.86 -20.36
C GLU A 75 53.67 -6.90 -19.00
N LEU A 76 52.39 -7.24 -19.00
CA LEU A 76 51.59 -7.34 -17.78
C LEU A 76 52.11 -8.40 -16.83
N GLU A 77 52.54 -9.56 -17.33
CA GLU A 77 53.17 -10.63 -16.53
C GLU A 77 54.47 -10.14 -15.88
N ARG A 78 55.27 -9.34 -16.60
CA ARG A 78 56.49 -8.73 -16.05
C ARG A 78 56.18 -7.72 -14.95
N GLN A 79 55.18 -6.87 -15.17
CA GLN A 79 54.72 -5.90 -14.18
C GLN A 79 54.18 -6.59 -12.93
N LEU A 80 53.44 -7.70 -13.09
CA LEU A 80 52.95 -8.53 -11.99
C LEU A 80 54.11 -9.10 -11.16
N MET A 81 55.09 -9.71 -11.82
CA MET A 81 56.27 -10.26 -11.14
C MET A 81 57.06 -9.19 -10.38
N GLU A 82 57.21 -7.98 -10.92
CA GLU A 82 57.90 -6.89 -10.23
C GLU A 82 57.11 -6.37 -9.02
N LEU A 83 55.78 -6.25 -9.15
CA LEU A 83 54.90 -5.88 -8.04
C LEU A 83 54.92 -6.94 -6.93
N GLU A 84 54.89 -8.22 -7.28
CA GLU A 84 55.00 -9.33 -6.32
C GLU A 84 56.34 -9.32 -5.59
N ARG A 85 57.45 -9.16 -6.33
CA ARG A 85 58.80 -9.06 -5.74
C ARG A 85 58.90 -7.88 -4.78
N ARG A 86 58.35 -6.72 -5.15
CA ARG A 86 58.32 -5.52 -4.30
C ARG A 86 57.45 -5.73 -3.06
N ARG A 87 56.31 -6.41 -3.20
CA ARG A 87 55.42 -6.77 -2.10
C ARG A 87 56.13 -7.69 -1.11
N GLU A 88 56.78 -8.74 -1.58
CA GLU A 88 57.55 -9.68 -0.75
C GLU A 88 58.69 -8.98 0.00
N GLY A 89 59.45 -8.11 -0.67
CA GLY A 89 60.50 -7.31 -0.04
C GLY A 89 59.95 -6.40 1.06
N ARG A 90 58.78 -5.77 0.84
CA ARG A 90 58.12 -4.92 1.83
C ARG A 90 57.62 -5.72 3.04
N LEU A 91 57.03 -6.90 2.83
CA LEU A 91 56.56 -7.79 3.89
C LEU A 91 57.69 -8.24 4.83
N GLN A 92 58.91 -8.40 4.33
CA GLN A 92 60.09 -8.77 5.14
C GLN A 92 60.59 -7.63 6.05
N THR A 93 60.25 -6.37 5.74
CA THR A 93 60.73 -5.17 6.47
C THR A 93 59.75 -4.61 7.49
N LEU A 94 58.48 -5.02 7.44
CA LEU A 94 57.42 -4.47 8.29
C LEU A 94 57.22 -5.28 9.58
N SER A 95 56.91 -4.59 10.68
CA SER A 95 56.52 -5.26 11.93
C SER A 95 55.13 -5.89 11.81
N ALA A 96 54.87 -6.93 12.61
CA ALA A 96 53.56 -7.60 12.64
C ALA A 96 52.39 -6.65 12.96
N SER A 97 52.63 -5.57 13.71
CA SER A 97 51.61 -4.55 13.99
C SER A 97 51.32 -3.66 12.79
N ALA A 98 52.34 -3.26 12.02
CA ALA A 98 52.17 -2.46 10.81
C ALA A 98 51.39 -3.22 9.73
N LEU A 99 51.68 -4.51 9.55
CA LEU A 99 50.96 -5.38 8.62
C LEU A 99 49.47 -5.50 8.94
N LYS A 100 49.12 -5.63 10.23
CA LYS A 100 47.73 -5.68 10.68
C LYS A 100 46.96 -4.38 10.38
N TRP A 101 47.58 -3.23 10.60
CA TRP A 101 46.96 -1.93 10.30
C TRP A 101 46.83 -1.68 8.80
N GLU A 102 47.79 -2.12 8.00
CA GLU A 102 47.68 -2.07 6.54
C GLU A 102 46.50 -2.92 6.04
N GLN A 103 46.33 -4.13 6.56
CA GLN A 103 45.19 -4.99 6.23
C GLN A 103 43.86 -4.33 6.61
N LEU A 104 43.76 -3.73 7.80
CA LEU A 104 42.57 -3.00 8.22
C LEU A 104 42.29 -1.78 7.33
N ALA A 105 43.31 -0.99 6.99
CA ALA A 105 43.18 0.18 6.13
C ALA A 105 42.72 -0.20 4.71
N ARG A 106 43.26 -1.30 4.16
CA ARG A 106 42.82 -1.87 2.88
C ARG A 106 41.36 -2.33 2.94
N GLY A 107 40.95 -3.00 4.02
CA GLY A 107 39.56 -3.39 4.25
C GLY A 107 38.61 -2.17 4.30
N GLN A 108 39.00 -1.12 5.04
CA GLN A 108 38.21 0.11 5.13
C GLN A 108 38.12 0.85 3.78
N LEU A 109 39.22 0.91 3.01
CA LEU A 109 39.21 1.48 1.67
C LEU A 109 38.28 0.70 0.73
N HIS A 110 38.31 -0.63 0.79
CA HIS A 110 37.42 -1.47 -0.02
C HIS A 110 35.94 -1.20 0.30
N LEU A 111 35.58 -1.15 1.59
CA LEU A 111 34.22 -0.83 2.03
C LEU A 111 33.79 0.57 1.57
N LYS A 112 34.67 1.56 1.67
CA LYS A 112 34.40 2.93 1.17
C LYS A 112 34.14 2.94 -0.34
N LEU A 113 34.97 2.26 -1.13
CA LEU A 113 34.81 2.19 -2.58
C LEU A 113 33.51 1.47 -2.96
N LYS A 114 33.11 0.44 -2.21
CA LYS A 114 31.81 -0.22 -2.38
C LYS A 114 30.66 0.75 -2.13
N ALA A 115 30.70 1.48 -1.02
CA ALA A 115 29.66 2.44 -0.66
C ALA A 115 29.55 3.59 -1.67
N LEU A 116 30.68 4.07 -2.23
CA LEU A 116 30.66 5.10 -3.28
C LEU A 116 30.01 4.61 -4.57
N ARG A 117 30.33 3.39 -5.02
CA ARG A 117 29.69 2.78 -6.20
C ARG A 117 28.19 2.60 -6.01
N GLU A 118 27.77 2.13 -4.83
CA GLU A 118 26.36 1.99 -4.51
C GLU A 118 25.65 3.35 -4.46
N ASN A 119 26.30 4.38 -3.91
CA ASN A 119 25.73 5.73 -3.89
C ASN A 119 25.55 6.31 -5.30
N GLU A 120 26.55 6.14 -6.18
CA GLU A 120 26.44 6.54 -7.59
C GLU A 120 25.31 5.80 -8.30
N HIS A 121 25.19 4.49 -8.08
CA HIS A 121 24.09 3.69 -8.63
C HIS A 121 22.72 4.18 -8.13
N LEU A 122 22.57 4.41 -6.81
CA LEU A 122 21.33 4.92 -6.23
C LEU A 122 20.98 6.32 -6.78
N ARG A 123 21.97 7.21 -6.96
CA ARG A 123 21.76 8.53 -7.55
C ARG A 123 21.31 8.44 -9.01
N ALA A 124 21.86 7.50 -9.78
CA ALA A 124 21.40 7.25 -11.16
C ALA A 124 19.95 6.77 -11.18
N THR A 125 19.58 5.81 -10.33
CA THR A 125 18.20 5.31 -10.20
C THR A 125 17.22 6.41 -9.79
N ILE A 126 17.59 7.28 -8.84
CA ILE A 126 16.76 8.43 -8.44
C ILE A 126 16.57 9.40 -9.61
N HIS A 127 17.62 9.66 -10.40
CA HIS A 127 17.54 10.52 -11.56
C HIS A 127 16.61 9.94 -12.66
N GLU A 128 16.68 8.63 -12.90
CA GLU A 128 15.77 7.92 -13.81
C GLU A 128 14.32 8.02 -13.33
N GLN A 129 14.06 7.76 -12.05
CA GLN A 129 12.72 7.88 -11.46
C GLN A 129 12.18 9.31 -11.54
N SER A 130 13.00 10.33 -11.26
CA SER A 130 12.62 11.74 -11.39
C SER A 130 12.28 12.11 -12.83
N THR A 131 12.99 11.53 -13.80
CA THR A 131 12.73 11.76 -15.23
C THR A 131 11.42 11.12 -15.65
N LEU A 132 11.16 9.88 -15.27
CA LEU A 132 9.89 9.20 -15.50
C LEU A 132 8.72 9.95 -14.87
N GLN A 133 8.88 10.44 -13.63
CA GLN A 133 7.86 11.24 -12.96
C GLN A 133 7.54 12.53 -13.75
N ARG A 134 8.56 13.20 -14.28
CA ARG A 134 8.39 14.40 -15.10
C ARG A 134 7.68 14.10 -16.40
N GLU A 135 8.05 13.01 -17.07
CA GLU A 135 7.40 12.57 -18.31
C GLU A 135 5.93 12.20 -18.07
N LEU A 136 5.62 11.47 -16.99
CA LEU A 136 4.24 11.18 -16.60
C LEU A 136 3.47 12.46 -16.27
N ALA A 137 4.06 13.41 -15.54
CA ALA A 137 3.43 14.69 -15.25
C ALA A 137 3.13 15.48 -16.54
N GLU A 138 4.06 15.50 -17.49
CA GLU A 138 3.82 16.11 -18.80
C GLU A 138 2.73 15.39 -19.61
N ILE A 139 2.67 14.06 -19.55
CA ILE A 139 1.62 13.28 -20.20
C ILE A 139 0.24 13.55 -19.59
N VAL A 140 0.17 13.72 -18.26
CA VAL A 140 -1.08 14.07 -17.56
C VAL A 140 -1.50 15.49 -17.90
N LEU A 141 -0.57 16.45 -17.94
CA LEU A 141 -0.86 17.86 -18.24
C LEU A 141 -1.21 18.12 -19.72
N LYS A 142 -0.71 17.31 -20.67
CA LYS A 142 -0.86 17.52 -22.11
C LYS A 142 -2.01 16.76 -22.78
N LYS A 143 -2.82 15.96 -22.07
CA LYS A 143 -3.76 15.04 -22.74
C LYS A 143 -5.17 15.61 -23.01
N PRO A 144 -5.79 15.20 -24.15
CA PRO A 144 -6.98 15.82 -24.72
C PRO A 144 -8.27 15.33 -24.05
N ARG A 145 -9.29 16.20 -24.10
CA ARG A 145 -10.66 16.10 -23.55
C ARG A 145 -11.30 14.70 -23.43
N LEU A 146 -10.95 13.74 -24.28
CA LEU A 146 -11.36 12.33 -24.18
C LEU A 146 -10.95 11.63 -22.88
N MET A 147 -9.78 11.97 -22.32
CA MET A 147 -9.35 11.42 -21.03
C MET A 147 -10.09 12.10 -19.86
N MET A 148 -10.45 13.39 -20.00
CA MET A 148 -11.32 14.07 -19.04
C MET A 148 -12.75 13.54 -19.05
N MET A 149 -13.33 13.21 -20.22
CA MET A 149 -14.65 12.56 -20.29
C MET A 149 -14.62 11.14 -19.70
N LYS A 150 -13.54 10.37 -19.88
CA LYS A 150 -13.37 9.09 -19.17
C LYS A 150 -13.22 9.28 -17.67
N MET A 151 -12.57 10.35 -17.20
CA MET A 151 -12.48 10.65 -15.77
C MET A 151 -13.82 11.09 -15.18
N GLU A 152 -14.65 11.84 -15.92
CA GLU A 152 -16.03 12.14 -15.53
C GLU A 152 -16.88 10.86 -15.43
N ASP A 153 -16.72 9.93 -16.36
CA ASP A 153 -17.40 8.62 -16.31
C ASP A 153 -16.84 7.68 -15.22
N ASP A 154 -15.62 7.92 -14.72
CA ASP A 154 -14.97 7.14 -13.66
C ASP A 154 -15.05 7.81 -12.26
N GLN A 155 -15.83 8.89 -12.10
CA GLN A 155 -16.04 9.58 -10.81
C GLN A 155 -16.50 8.63 -9.69
N TRP A 156 -17.26 7.60 -10.03
CA TRP A 156 -17.71 6.58 -9.08
C TRP A 156 -16.53 5.84 -8.41
N ARG A 157 -15.35 5.75 -9.07
CA ARG A 157 -14.15 5.12 -8.51
C ARG A 157 -13.58 5.89 -7.32
N VAL A 158 -13.80 7.19 -7.30
CA VAL A 158 -13.50 8.10 -6.17
C VAL A 158 -14.74 8.40 -5.33
N LEU A 159 -15.78 7.56 -5.46
CA LEU A 159 -17.00 7.57 -4.64
C LEU A 159 -17.79 8.86 -4.77
N LYS A 160 -17.77 9.43 -5.99
CA LYS A 160 -18.55 10.60 -6.36
C LYS A 160 -19.71 10.20 -7.27
N LEU A 161 -20.89 10.74 -6.99
CA LEU A 161 -22.10 10.55 -7.77
C LEU A 161 -22.40 11.80 -8.59
N SER A 162 -22.67 11.59 -9.89
CA SER A 162 -23.04 12.68 -10.81
C SER A 162 -24.46 13.20 -10.56
N GLY A 163 -24.74 14.44 -10.97
CA GLY A 163 -26.08 15.03 -10.92
C GLY A 163 -27.08 14.43 -11.93
N HIS A 164 -26.58 13.72 -12.95
CA HIS A 164 -27.39 13.12 -14.00
C HIS A 164 -27.98 11.76 -13.58
N GLY A 165 -29.30 11.62 -13.67
CA GLY A 165 -30.04 10.46 -13.14
C GLY A 165 -29.50 9.09 -13.56
N GLU A 166 -29.35 8.81 -14.85
CA GLU A 166 -28.87 7.50 -15.32
C GLU A 166 -27.41 7.23 -14.93
N LYS A 167 -26.53 8.22 -15.10
CA LYS A 167 -25.12 8.10 -14.69
C LYS A 167 -24.98 7.86 -13.20
N ARG A 168 -25.82 8.53 -12.39
CA ARG A 168 -25.89 8.36 -10.94
C ARG A 168 -26.29 6.95 -10.55
N LEU A 169 -27.31 6.37 -11.20
CA LEU A 169 -27.75 5.00 -10.94
C LEU A 169 -26.68 3.99 -11.31
N ASN A 170 -26.06 4.14 -12.48
CA ASN A 170 -24.95 3.28 -12.91
C ASN A 170 -23.76 3.36 -11.95
N ALA A 171 -23.42 4.55 -11.46
CA ALA A 171 -22.38 4.76 -10.47
C ALA A 171 -22.70 4.06 -9.13
N ILE A 172 -23.96 4.11 -8.66
CA ILE A 172 -24.40 3.42 -7.44
C ILE A 172 -24.16 1.91 -7.56
N HIS A 173 -24.56 1.30 -8.67
CA HIS A 173 -24.33 -0.12 -8.90
C HIS A 173 -22.85 -0.44 -9.04
N ALA A 174 -22.08 0.34 -9.81
CA ALA A 174 -20.65 0.12 -9.99
C ALA A 174 -19.85 0.20 -8.68
N ILE A 175 -20.21 1.13 -7.78
CA ILE A 175 -19.60 1.22 -6.45
C ILE A 175 -19.89 -0.06 -5.66
N ALA A 176 -21.13 -0.55 -5.65
CA ALA A 176 -21.50 -1.76 -4.93
C ALA A 176 -20.85 -3.02 -5.53
N ASP A 177 -20.82 -3.14 -6.85
CA ASP A 177 -20.22 -4.28 -7.56
C ASP A 177 -18.72 -4.38 -7.28
N ARG A 178 -18.01 -3.23 -7.26
CA ARG A 178 -16.61 -3.18 -6.81
C ARG A 178 -16.42 -3.66 -5.37
N GLN A 179 -17.39 -3.42 -4.47
CA GLN A 179 -17.32 -3.95 -3.12
C GLN A 179 -17.54 -5.46 -3.10
N PHE A 180 -18.44 -6.00 -3.92
CA PHE A 180 -18.60 -7.46 -4.02
C PHE A 180 -17.33 -8.15 -4.51
N GLU A 181 -16.65 -7.56 -5.51
CA GLU A 181 -15.38 -8.08 -6.05
C GLU A 181 -14.25 -8.10 -5.01
N SER A 182 -14.28 -7.22 -3.99
CA SER A 182 -13.23 -7.17 -2.98
C SER A 182 -13.39 -8.23 -1.88
N ILE A 183 -14.61 -8.73 -1.63
CA ILE A 183 -14.95 -9.59 -0.49
C ILE A 183 -13.99 -10.77 -0.35
N ASP A 184 -13.76 -11.53 -1.42
CA ASP A 184 -12.96 -12.75 -1.35
C ASP A 184 -11.48 -12.44 -1.02
N SER A 185 -10.96 -11.33 -1.57
CA SER A 185 -9.61 -10.85 -1.25
C SER A 185 -9.50 -10.35 0.20
N GLU A 186 -10.57 -9.76 0.73
CA GLU A 186 -10.61 -9.26 2.12
C GLU A 186 -10.75 -10.41 3.10
N MET A 187 -11.63 -11.38 2.83
CA MET A 187 -11.71 -12.60 3.61
C MET A 187 -10.36 -13.30 3.70
N LEU A 188 -9.64 -13.42 2.58
CA LEU A 188 -8.31 -14.03 2.57
C LEU A 188 -7.32 -13.25 3.45
N ARG A 189 -7.27 -11.92 3.29
CA ARG A 189 -6.37 -11.04 4.06
C ARG A 189 -6.66 -11.05 5.55
N LEU A 190 -7.93 -11.14 5.92
CA LEU A 190 -8.40 -11.16 7.31
C LEU A 190 -8.36 -12.56 7.92
N GLY A 191 -8.07 -13.59 7.11
CA GLY A 191 -8.04 -14.98 7.53
C GLY A 191 -9.43 -15.58 7.79
N LEU A 192 -10.48 -15.00 7.20
CA LEU A 192 -11.89 -15.38 7.39
C LEU A 192 -12.42 -16.44 6.42
N VAL A 193 -11.64 -16.85 5.41
CA VAL A 193 -12.09 -17.81 4.37
C VAL A 193 -12.51 -19.14 4.99
N ASP A 194 -11.58 -19.81 5.68
CA ASP A 194 -11.81 -21.13 6.28
C ASP A 194 -12.17 -21.08 7.76
N THR A 195 -12.43 -19.89 8.31
CA THR A 195 -12.76 -19.76 9.73
C THR A 195 -14.09 -20.40 10.06
N THR A 196 -14.05 -21.34 10.99
CA THR A 196 -15.21 -21.98 11.63
C THR A 196 -15.43 -21.49 13.05
N ASP A 197 -14.38 -20.94 13.67
CA ASP A 197 -14.41 -20.48 15.05
C ASP A 197 -15.16 -19.16 15.20
N ASP A 198 -15.65 -18.92 16.42
CA ASP A 198 -16.28 -17.65 16.77
C ASP A 198 -15.20 -16.56 16.84
N VAL A 199 -15.27 -15.59 15.93
CA VAL A 199 -14.35 -14.46 15.86
C VAL A 199 -15.10 -13.18 16.20
N TRP A 200 -14.49 -12.41 17.09
CA TRP A 200 -14.82 -11.01 17.34
C TRP A 200 -13.52 -10.23 17.49
N HIS A 201 -13.15 -9.45 16.47
CA HIS A 201 -11.96 -8.62 16.55
C HIS A 201 -12.27 -7.19 16.12
N VAL A 202 -11.75 -6.26 16.92
CA VAL A 202 -11.71 -4.84 16.59
C VAL A 202 -10.25 -4.43 16.58
N ARG A 203 -9.83 -3.80 15.49
CA ARG A 203 -8.47 -3.30 15.28
C ARG A 203 -8.56 -1.85 14.86
N THR A 204 -7.55 -1.08 15.20
CA THR A 204 -7.47 0.33 14.81
C THR A 204 -6.05 0.66 14.44
N ALA A 205 -5.87 1.45 13.40
CA ALA A 205 -4.56 1.86 12.93
C ALA A 205 -4.63 3.27 12.35
N THR A 206 -3.45 3.83 12.10
CA THR A 206 -3.30 5.13 11.46
C THR A 206 -2.70 4.91 10.08
N SER A 207 -3.35 5.46 9.05
CA SER A 207 -2.82 5.49 7.69
C SER A 207 -1.57 6.37 7.62
N HIS A 208 -0.75 6.16 6.59
CA HIS A 208 0.40 7.02 6.29
C HIS A 208 0.00 8.50 6.17
N ASP A 209 -1.22 8.79 5.70
CA ASP A 209 -1.71 10.15 5.50
C ASP A 209 -2.20 10.84 6.79
N GLY A 210 -2.17 10.13 7.93
CA GLY A 210 -2.62 10.64 9.23
C GLY A 210 -4.08 10.36 9.56
N ILE A 211 -4.79 9.61 8.70
CA ILE A 211 -6.19 9.20 8.93
C ILE A 211 -6.21 8.00 9.88
N ILE A 212 -6.94 8.12 10.98
CA ILE A 212 -7.18 7.01 11.89
C ILE A 212 -8.39 6.23 11.40
N TYR A 213 -8.26 4.91 11.34
CA TYR A 213 -9.35 4.03 10.92
C TYR A 213 -9.52 2.86 11.90
N GLY A 214 -10.77 2.41 12.03
CA GLY A 214 -11.17 1.22 12.75
C GLY A 214 -11.62 0.12 11.80
N GLU A 215 -11.29 -1.12 12.14
CA GLU A 215 -11.71 -2.33 11.46
C GLU A 215 -12.38 -3.27 12.46
N GLY A 216 -13.61 -3.68 12.16
CA GLY A 216 -14.36 -4.66 12.95
C GLY A 216 -14.58 -5.92 12.10
N MET A 217 -14.42 -7.10 12.71
CA MET A 217 -14.70 -8.37 12.06
C MET A 217 -15.42 -9.33 13.01
N ARG A 218 -16.40 -10.04 12.44
CA ARG A 218 -17.21 -11.05 13.14
C ARG A 218 -17.26 -12.32 12.29
N CYS A 219 -17.07 -13.48 12.90
CA CYS A 219 -17.43 -14.77 12.33
C CYS A 219 -18.19 -15.55 13.40
N THR A 220 -19.39 -16.04 13.12
CA THR A 220 -20.16 -16.84 14.06
C THR A 220 -21.04 -17.87 13.36
N LEU A 221 -21.41 -18.91 14.09
CA LEU A 221 -22.41 -19.87 13.67
C LEU A 221 -23.74 -19.58 14.38
N LEU A 222 -24.75 -19.22 13.59
CA LEU A 222 -26.10 -18.98 14.07
C LEU A 222 -26.91 -20.27 13.93
N LEU A 223 -27.31 -20.83 15.07
CA LEU A 223 -28.15 -22.02 15.13
C LEU A 223 -29.65 -21.66 15.13
N ASP A 224 -30.47 -22.60 14.69
CA ASP A 224 -31.93 -22.51 14.60
C ASP A 224 -32.40 -21.28 13.81
N ALA A 225 -31.70 -20.93 12.74
CA ALA A 225 -31.99 -19.75 11.92
C ALA A 225 -31.86 -20.09 10.42
N SER A 226 -32.83 -19.65 9.62
CA SER A 226 -32.75 -19.75 8.15
C SER A 226 -31.90 -18.62 7.57
N LEU A 227 -31.36 -18.84 6.37
CA LEU A 227 -30.59 -17.82 5.64
C LEU A 227 -31.38 -16.53 5.45
N ASP A 228 -32.68 -16.63 5.11
CA ASP A 228 -33.55 -15.47 4.91
C ASP A 228 -33.78 -14.68 6.20
N ALA A 229 -33.97 -15.37 7.34
CA ALA A 229 -34.14 -14.72 8.63
C ALA A 229 -32.87 -13.97 9.07
N VAL A 230 -31.70 -14.57 8.81
CA VAL A 230 -30.41 -13.93 9.09
C VAL A 230 -30.18 -12.72 8.17
N LEU A 231 -30.49 -12.85 6.88
CA LEU A 231 -30.39 -11.76 5.92
C LEU A 231 -31.31 -10.58 6.28
N ASP A 232 -32.57 -10.87 6.60
CA ASP A 232 -33.55 -9.85 6.98
C ASP A 232 -33.14 -9.14 8.29
N ALA A 233 -32.67 -9.90 9.28
CA ALA A 233 -32.12 -9.33 10.51
C ALA A 233 -30.90 -8.44 10.26
N ALA A 234 -29.94 -8.89 9.44
CA ALA A 234 -28.76 -8.11 9.07
C ALA A 234 -29.15 -6.82 8.36
N TRP A 235 -30.05 -6.90 7.38
CA TRP A 235 -30.52 -5.77 6.58
C TRP A 235 -31.26 -4.73 7.42
N LYS A 236 -32.18 -5.17 8.30
CA LYS A 236 -32.89 -4.31 9.24
C LYS A 236 -31.94 -3.65 10.24
N THR A 237 -30.93 -4.37 10.70
CA THR A 237 -29.95 -3.85 11.66
C THR A 237 -29.10 -2.73 11.05
N LEU A 238 -28.61 -2.94 9.82
CA LEU A 238 -27.89 -1.89 9.09
C LEU A 238 -28.75 -0.63 8.92
N LEU A 239 -30.04 -0.78 8.61
CA LEU A 239 -30.96 0.35 8.52
C LEU A 239 -31.18 1.03 9.89
N ASP A 240 -31.44 0.27 10.96
CA ASP A 240 -31.75 0.80 12.29
C ASP A 240 -30.59 1.64 12.86
N VAL A 241 -29.35 1.15 12.70
CA VAL A 241 -28.11 1.85 13.11
C VAL A 241 -27.94 3.21 12.40
N HIS A 242 -28.59 3.40 11.25
CA HIS A 242 -28.56 4.65 10.50
C HIS A 242 -29.75 5.58 10.76
N VAL A 243 -30.78 5.13 11.48
CA VAL A 243 -32.03 5.88 11.74
C VAL A 243 -32.06 6.51 13.13
N GLN A 244 -31.52 5.83 14.16
CA GLN A 244 -31.71 6.22 15.55
C GLN A 244 -30.38 6.62 16.21
N PRO A 245 -30.16 7.89 16.59
CA PRO A 245 -29.09 8.21 17.53
C PRO A 245 -29.39 7.53 18.87
N GLN A 246 -28.37 7.00 19.56
CA GLN A 246 -28.56 6.37 20.87
C GLN A 246 -29.03 7.38 21.94
N THR A 247 -28.79 8.67 21.73
CA THR A 247 -29.19 9.74 22.64
C THR A 247 -30.23 10.67 22.00
N SER A 248 -31.17 11.18 22.81
CA SER A 248 -32.21 12.12 22.38
C SER A 248 -31.72 13.55 22.14
N THR A 249 -30.44 13.81 22.39
CA THR A 249 -29.82 15.15 22.27
C THR A 249 -29.36 15.46 20.85
N VAL A 250 -29.14 14.45 20.01
CA VAL A 250 -28.71 14.62 18.62
C VAL A 250 -29.92 14.72 17.69
N VAL A 251 -29.95 15.76 16.86
CA VAL A 251 -31.00 15.91 15.83
C VAL A 251 -30.55 15.17 14.58
N GLY A 252 -31.17 14.02 14.33
CA GLY A 252 -30.97 13.20 13.13
C GLY A 252 -32.00 13.47 12.04
N ALA A 253 -31.57 13.51 10.78
CA ALA A 253 -32.45 13.41 9.63
C ALA A 253 -32.07 12.16 8.82
N PHE A 254 -33.06 11.34 8.48
CA PHE A 254 -32.88 10.09 7.74
C PHE A 254 -33.76 10.10 6.48
N LYS A 255 -33.19 9.69 5.35
CA LYS A 255 -33.91 9.45 4.10
C LYS A 255 -33.39 8.18 3.44
N SER A 256 -34.29 7.29 3.05
CA SER A 256 -33.97 6.11 2.26
C SER A 256 -34.62 6.17 0.88
N TYR A 257 -33.91 5.68 -0.12
CA TYR A 257 -34.36 5.60 -1.51
C TYR A 257 -34.13 4.17 -1.99
N SER A 258 -35.20 3.48 -2.39
CA SER A 258 -35.08 2.19 -3.09
C SER A 258 -34.73 2.47 -4.55
N ILE A 259 -33.56 1.95 -4.95
CA ILE A 259 -33.07 2.04 -6.33
C ILE A 259 -33.66 0.90 -7.15
N ASP A 260 -33.65 -0.30 -6.57
CA ASP A 260 -34.30 -1.51 -7.08
C ASP A 260 -34.65 -2.44 -5.89
N ALA A 261 -34.93 -3.72 -6.18
CA ALA A 261 -35.29 -4.72 -5.18
C ALA A 261 -34.16 -5.09 -4.20
N ASP A 262 -32.91 -4.89 -4.62
CA ASP A 262 -31.70 -5.36 -3.92
C ASP A 262 -30.77 -4.24 -3.49
N THR A 263 -31.03 -3.01 -3.92
CA THR A 263 -30.17 -1.84 -3.73
C THR A 263 -30.94 -0.70 -3.04
N LEU A 264 -30.39 -0.25 -1.90
CA LEU A 264 -30.86 0.92 -1.16
C LEU A 264 -29.78 2.01 -1.16
N TYR A 265 -30.22 3.25 -1.31
CA TYR A 265 -29.42 4.43 -1.04
C TYR A 265 -29.99 5.15 0.16
N VAL A 266 -29.18 5.31 1.21
CA VAL A 266 -29.57 5.90 2.48
C VAL A 266 -28.77 7.16 2.71
N ARG A 267 -29.42 8.21 3.22
CA ARG A 267 -28.78 9.44 3.63
C ARG A 267 -29.16 9.76 5.06
N THR A 268 -28.15 10.03 5.87
CA THR A 268 -28.30 10.41 7.26
C THR A 268 -27.50 11.66 7.54
N THR A 269 -28.09 12.57 8.30
CA THR A 269 -27.44 13.78 8.80
C THR A 269 -27.61 13.83 10.30
N PHE A 270 -26.54 14.07 11.03
CA PHE A 270 -26.54 14.31 12.47
C PHE A 270 -25.97 15.68 12.76
N ARG A 271 -26.52 16.34 13.77
CA ARG A 271 -26.02 17.63 14.26
C ARG A 271 -25.84 17.57 15.77
N SER A 272 -24.75 18.16 16.24
CA SER A 272 -24.53 18.37 17.67
C SER A 272 -25.66 19.23 18.27
N PRO A 273 -25.95 19.12 19.58
CA PRO A 273 -27.06 19.85 20.21
C PRO A 273 -26.94 21.38 20.11
N ASP A 274 -25.71 21.89 20.04
CA ASP A 274 -25.37 23.30 19.85
C ASP A 274 -25.32 23.74 18.36
N GLY A 275 -25.41 22.78 17.44
CA GLY A 275 -25.44 23.01 16.00
C GLY A 275 -24.09 23.36 15.35
N HIS A 276 -22.99 23.32 16.12
CA HIS A 276 -21.66 23.67 15.62
C HIS A 276 -21.05 22.61 14.71
N VAL A 277 -21.26 21.32 15.01
CA VAL A 277 -20.77 20.21 14.19
C VAL A 277 -21.91 19.48 13.52
N LYS A 278 -21.73 19.23 12.22
CA LYS A 278 -22.64 18.44 11.39
C LYS A 278 -21.88 17.24 10.83
N ALA A 279 -22.42 16.04 11.00
CA ALA A 279 -21.94 14.85 10.32
C ALA A 279 -22.97 14.39 9.28
N GLU A 280 -22.50 14.07 8.08
CA GLU A 280 -23.33 13.58 6.98
C GLU A 280 -22.80 12.25 6.46
N MET A 281 -23.73 11.39 6.07
CA MET A 281 -23.43 10.08 5.52
C MET A 281 -24.42 9.77 4.42
N SER A 282 -23.91 9.36 3.27
CA SER A 282 -24.71 8.78 2.20
C SER A 282 -24.18 7.37 1.95
N MET A 283 -24.98 6.34 2.22
CA MET A 283 -24.60 4.93 2.17
C MET A 283 -25.32 4.22 1.04
N ILE A 284 -24.57 3.51 0.21
CA ILE A 284 -25.11 2.52 -0.73
C ILE A 284 -25.11 1.18 0.00
N MET A 285 -26.23 0.46 -0.03
CA MET A 285 -26.33 -0.92 0.44
C MET A 285 -26.88 -1.78 -0.68
N LYS A 286 -26.26 -2.94 -0.93
CA LYS A 286 -26.72 -3.88 -1.95
C LYS A 286 -26.61 -5.30 -1.46
N LYS A 287 -27.60 -6.15 -1.76
CA LYS A 287 -27.57 -7.59 -1.50
C LYS A 287 -27.44 -8.38 -2.80
N GLN A 288 -26.81 -9.54 -2.72
CA GLN A 288 -26.62 -10.44 -3.86
C GLN A 288 -26.61 -11.88 -3.36
N VAL A 289 -27.45 -12.73 -3.97
CA VAL A 289 -27.39 -14.18 -3.79
C VAL A 289 -26.19 -14.72 -4.59
N VAL A 290 -25.38 -15.56 -3.96
CA VAL A 290 -24.15 -16.11 -4.53
C VAL A 290 -24.36 -17.58 -4.86
N GLY A 291 -24.03 -17.96 -6.08
CA GLY A 291 -24.21 -19.32 -6.59
C GLY A 291 -25.65 -19.61 -7.02
N ASP A 292 -25.80 -20.66 -7.82
CA ASP A 292 -27.11 -21.06 -8.37
C ASP A 292 -27.97 -21.84 -7.36
N ASP A 293 -27.39 -22.28 -6.24
CA ASP A 293 -28.04 -23.08 -5.21
C ASP A 293 -28.75 -22.23 -4.13
N GLY A 294 -28.55 -20.92 -4.14
CA GLY A 294 -29.15 -19.98 -3.19
C GLY A 294 -28.72 -20.20 -1.74
N ARG A 295 -27.61 -20.91 -1.50
CA ARG A 295 -27.15 -21.24 -0.14
C ARG A 295 -26.30 -20.15 0.50
N ALA A 296 -25.86 -19.17 -0.26
CA ALA A 296 -25.08 -18.05 0.23
C ALA A 296 -25.64 -16.71 -0.24
N THR A 297 -25.62 -15.72 0.64
CA THR A 297 -25.98 -14.33 0.32
C THR A 297 -24.89 -13.40 0.84
N ARG A 298 -24.52 -12.41 0.02
CA ARG A 298 -23.61 -11.32 0.38
C ARG A 298 -24.39 -10.01 0.45
N VAL A 299 -24.03 -9.18 1.42
CA VAL A 299 -24.48 -7.78 1.53
C VAL A 299 -23.24 -6.91 1.56
N VAL A 300 -23.23 -5.83 0.79
CA VAL A 300 -22.17 -4.82 0.82
C VAL A 300 -22.75 -3.47 1.18
N PHE A 301 -21.92 -2.65 1.82
CA PHE A 301 -22.24 -1.26 2.06
C PHE A 301 -21.01 -0.36 1.86
N ARG A 302 -21.21 0.81 1.26
CA ARG A 302 -20.15 1.79 1.01
C ARG A 302 -20.71 3.21 1.05
N THR A 303 -20.03 4.10 1.76
CA THR A 303 -20.39 5.52 1.74
C THR A 303 -19.93 6.22 0.45
N VAL A 304 -20.71 7.20 0.04
CA VAL A 304 -20.45 8.14 -1.04
C VAL A 304 -19.84 9.40 -0.42
N LEU A 305 -18.76 9.89 -1.03
CA LEU A 305 -18.00 11.04 -0.52
C LEU A 305 -18.40 12.37 -1.20
N ASP A 306 -19.08 12.30 -2.35
CA ASP A 306 -19.62 13.47 -3.05
C ASP A 306 -20.89 13.07 -3.83
N ASP A 307 -21.94 13.89 -3.78
CA ASP A 307 -23.18 13.66 -4.53
C ASP A 307 -23.62 14.99 -5.15
N GLU A 308 -23.35 15.18 -6.45
CA GLU A 308 -23.67 16.42 -7.15
C GLU A 308 -25.18 16.72 -7.16
N ALA A 309 -26.04 15.69 -7.14
CA ALA A 309 -27.48 15.88 -7.08
C ALA A 309 -27.94 16.36 -5.70
N HIS A 310 -27.19 16.00 -4.64
CA HIS A 310 -27.47 16.41 -3.28
C HIS A 310 -26.19 16.68 -2.48
N PRO A 311 -25.52 17.82 -2.72
CA PRO A 311 -24.22 18.10 -2.13
C PRO A 311 -24.26 18.09 -0.61
N PHE A 312 -23.16 17.64 -0.01
CA PHE A 312 -22.91 17.80 1.42
C PHE A 312 -22.61 19.26 1.76
N GLU A 313 -22.89 19.68 2.99
CA GLU A 313 -22.49 21.02 3.46
C GLU A 313 -20.97 21.09 3.61
N ALA A 314 -20.36 22.20 3.18
CA ALA A 314 -18.90 22.34 3.09
C ALA A 314 -18.16 22.13 4.43
N GLU A 315 -18.78 22.53 5.53
CA GLU A 315 -18.23 22.40 6.89
C GLU A 315 -18.64 21.08 7.58
N SER A 316 -19.37 20.21 6.90
CA SER A 316 -19.79 18.94 7.49
C SER A 316 -18.68 17.90 7.48
N TYR A 317 -18.70 17.00 8.47
CA TYR A 317 -17.93 15.78 8.45
C TYR A 317 -18.64 14.74 7.58
N VAL A 318 -18.00 14.30 6.49
CA VAL A 318 -18.55 13.25 5.62
C VAL A 318 -17.98 11.90 6.03
N SER A 319 -18.87 10.98 6.39
CA SER A 319 -18.49 9.63 6.83
C SER A 319 -17.90 8.80 5.69
N ASP A 320 -16.70 8.25 5.90
CA ASP A 320 -16.04 7.32 4.97
C ASP A 320 -15.97 5.92 5.58
N GLN A 321 -16.93 5.07 5.20
CA GLN A 321 -17.08 3.72 5.75
C GLN A 321 -17.44 2.71 4.66
N TYR A 322 -17.02 1.47 4.86
CA TYR A 322 -17.42 0.36 4.00
C TYR A 322 -17.37 -0.96 4.73
N GLY A 323 -18.02 -1.96 4.16
CA GLY A 323 -17.95 -3.30 4.68
C GLY A 323 -18.84 -4.25 3.92
N TRP A 324 -18.86 -5.47 4.42
CA TRP A 324 -19.63 -6.55 3.84
C TRP A 324 -20.07 -7.54 4.91
N MET A 325 -21.13 -8.27 4.58
CA MET A 325 -21.63 -9.41 5.34
C MET A 325 -21.78 -10.58 4.37
N HIS A 326 -21.36 -11.76 4.79
CA HIS A 326 -21.49 -12.99 4.06
C HIS A 326 -22.19 -14.00 4.95
N MET A 327 -23.29 -14.53 4.45
CA MET A 327 -24.14 -15.49 5.14
C MET A 327 -24.21 -16.74 4.28
N GLU A 328 -23.85 -17.89 4.85
CA GLU A 328 -23.84 -19.16 4.15
C GLU A 328 -24.53 -20.23 4.99
N SER A 329 -25.43 -20.99 4.37
CA SER A 329 -26.09 -22.12 5.03
C SER A 329 -25.10 -23.28 5.19
N GLU A 330 -24.76 -23.62 6.43
CA GLU A 330 -23.79 -24.67 6.74
C GLU A 330 -24.45 -26.06 6.79
N SER A 331 -25.75 -26.10 7.10
CA SER A 331 -26.47 -27.36 7.25
C SER A 331 -27.30 -27.71 6.01
N SER A 332 -27.51 -29.01 5.80
CA SER A 332 -28.34 -29.49 4.68
C SER A 332 -29.82 -29.15 4.86
N ASP A 333 -30.27 -29.07 6.12
CA ASP A 333 -31.63 -28.72 6.54
C ASP A 333 -31.90 -27.20 6.59
N GLY A 334 -30.88 -26.36 6.36
CA GLY A 334 -31.03 -24.90 6.30
C GLY A 334 -31.25 -24.21 7.64
N THR A 335 -31.00 -24.89 8.77
CA THR A 335 -31.23 -24.38 10.14
C THR A 335 -29.98 -23.78 10.80
N ALA A 336 -28.80 -23.91 10.17
CA ALA A 336 -27.56 -23.31 10.64
C ALA A 336 -26.97 -22.41 9.55
N VAL A 337 -26.61 -21.18 9.94
CA VAL A 337 -26.04 -20.17 9.04
C VAL A 337 -24.73 -19.66 9.62
N ARG A 338 -23.66 -19.78 8.85
CA ARG A 338 -22.39 -19.11 9.15
C ARG A 338 -22.50 -17.65 8.72
N TYR A 339 -22.32 -16.75 9.68
CA TYR A 339 -22.34 -15.32 9.47
C TYR A 339 -20.92 -14.76 9.62
N LYS A 340 -20.42 -14.16 8.55
CA LYS A 340 -19.14 -13.43 8.52
C LYS A 340 -19.41 -11.98 8.18
N SER A 341 -18.78 -11.04 8.87
CA SER A 341 -18.87 -9.63 8.52
C SER A 341 -17.57 -8.90 8.78
N TYR A 342 -17.38 -7.85 8.00
CA TYR A 342 -16.27 -6.92 8.14
C TYR A 342 -16.78 -5.50 7.91
N ILE A 343 -16.25 -4.56 8.68
CA ILE A 343 -16.49 -3.14 8.52
C ILE A 343 -15.17 -2.39 8.73
N ARG A 344 -14.94 -1.39 7.89
CA ARG A 344 -13.89 -0.40 8.06
C ARG A 344 -14.48 0.99 8.04
N SER A 345 -14.07 1.79 9.01
CA SER A 345 -14.47 3.19 9.14
C SER A 345 -13.24 4.07 9.28
N ASN A 346 -13.13 5.09 8.41
CA ASN A 346 -12.18 6.16 8.61
C ASN A 346 -12.79 7.11 9.66
N LEU A 347 -12.19 7.09 10.85
CA LEU A 347 -12.77 7.67 12.05
C LEU A 347 -12.49 9.18 12.14
N MET A 348 -11.27 9.59 11.83
CA MET A 348 -10.88 11.00 11.87
C MET A 348 -9.59 11.28 11.09
N ASP A 349 -9.46 12.51 10.61
CA ASP A 349 -8.19 13.07 10.16
C ASP A 349 -7.55 13.83 11.33
N THR A 350 -6.32 13.46 11.70
CA THR A 350 -5.57 14.11 12.79
C THR A 350 -5.17 15.55 12.51
N LYS A 351 -5.31 16.01 11.25
CA LYS A 351 -4.98 17.38 10.82
C LYS A 351 -6.14 18.37 10.95
N ARG A 352 -7.34 17.89 11.29
CA ARG A 352 -8.52 18.75 11.44
C ARG A 352 -8.48 19.53 12.76
N GLU A 353 -9.01 20.75 12.77
CA GLU A 353 -9.02 21.61 13.97
C GLU A 353 -10.23 21.32 14.88
N ASP A 354 -11.28 20.67 14.36
CA ASP A 354 -12.58 20.36 14.99
C ASP A 354 -12.64 18.95 15.62
N VAL A 355 -11.49 18.31 15.87
CA VAL A 355 -11.41 16.90 16.29
C VAL A 355 -12.14 16.64 17.62
N ASP A 356 -12.02 17.55 18.60
CA ASP A 356 -12.68 17.41 19.90
C ASP A 356 -14.21 17.37 19.75
N GLU A 357 -14.76 18.26 18.93
CA GLU A 357 -16.21 18.37 18.73
C GLU A 357 -16.76 17.18 17.92
N LEU A 358 -15.95 16.64 16.98
CA LEU A 358 -16.27 15.40 16.28
C LEU A 358 -16.32 14.19 17.22
N VAL A 359 -15.38 14.10 18.17
CA VAL A 359 -15.37 13.06 19.21
C VAL A 359 -16.61 13.15 20.10
N ASP A 360 -17.02 14.36 20.47
CA ASP A 360 -18.23 14.59 21.28
C ASP A 360 -19.50 14.17 20.52
N LEU A 361 -19.61 14.55 19.24
CA LEU A 361 -20.73 14.13 18.40
C LEU A 361 -20.76 12.60 18.21
N ALA A 362 -19.62 11.98 17.90
CA ALA A 362 -19.52 10.53 17.73
C ALA A 362 -19.84 9.78 19.03
N SER A 363 -19.42 10.32 20.17
CA SER A 363 -19.76 9.78 21.50
C SER A 363 -21.27 9.84 21.73
N ALA A 364 -21.91 10.97 21.46
CA ALA A 364 -23.37 11.11 21.62
C ALA A 364 -24.17 10.19 20.68
N LEU A 365 -23.62 9.86 19.51
CA LEU A 365 -24.26 8.95 18.55
C LEU A 365 -24.19 7.48 18.96
N HIS A 366 -23.08 7.05 19.56
CA HIS A 366 -22.74 5.64 19.70
C HIS A 366 -22.55 5.15 21.14
N LEU A 367 -22.49 6.06 22.12
CA LEU A 367 -22.41 5.72 23.53
C LEU A 367 -23.72 6.10 24.22
N ASP A 368 -24.28 5.17 24.98
CA ASP A 368 -25.48 5.40 25.78
C ASP A 368 -25.19 6.47 26.85
N GLY A 369 -26.15 7.36 27.13
CA GLY A 369 -25.98 8.58 27.92
C GLY A 369 -25.52 8.39 29.38
N GLY A 370 -25.28 7.16 29.82
CA GLY A 370 -24.67 6.78 31.10
C GLY A 370 -23.17 6.45 31.04
N TYR A 371 -22.63 6.10 29.86
CA TYR A 371 -21.18 6.06 29.60
C TYR A 371 -20.77 7.40 29.04
N GLY A 372 -20.96 8.45 29.85
CA GLY A 372 -20.11 9.60 29.69
C GLY A 372 -18.68 9.07 29.74
N LEU A 373 -17.93 9.22 28.65
CA LEU A 373 -16.63 9.82 28.86
C LEU A 373 -16.98 11.10 29.62
N THR A 374 -16.95 11.00 30.95
CA THR A 374 -16.83 12.17 31.80
C THR A 374 -15.77 13.00 31.11
N ARG A 375 -15.96 14.31 31.03
CA ARG A 375 -14.97 15.24 30.48
C ARG A 375 -13.70 15.19 31.35
N THR A 376 -13.05 14.03 31.41
CA THR A 376 -11.77 13.77 31.98
C THR A 376 -10.80 14.28 30.94
N THR A 377 -9.75 14.93 31.41
CA THR A 377 -8.63 15.43 30.62
C THR A 377 -8.17 14.46 29.51
N THR A 378 -8.38 13.16 29.69
CA THR A 378 -8.12 12.08 28.72
C THR A 378 -8.76 12.17 27.33
N THR A 379 -9.94 12.77 27.12
CA THR A 379 -10.50 12.91 25.76
C THR A 379 -9.79 13.96 24.93
N LYS A 380 -9.40 15.07 25.57
CA LYS A 380 -8.59 16.12 24.96
C LYS A 380 -7.13 15.70 24.79
N ASP A 381 -6.63 14.84 25.68
CA ASP A 381 -5.25 14.38 25.66
C ASP A 381 -5.02 13.24 24.64
N ASP A 382 -6.04 12.45 24.29
CA ASP A 382 -5.98 11.38 23.27
C ASP A 382 -7.31 11.20 22.49
N PRO A 383 -7.62 12.10 21.53
CA PRO A 383 -8.82 11.98 20.70
C PRO A 383 -8.81 10.72 19.82
N ALA A 384 -7.62 10.23 19.46
CA ALA A 384 -7.48 8.97 18.74
C ALA A 384 -7.96 7.79 19.59
N GLY A 385 -7.53 7.70 20.85
CA GLY A 385 -7.99 6.71 21.81
C GLY A 385 -9.50 6.74 22.01
N ALA A 386 -10.09 7.93 22.12
CA ALA A 386 -11.52 8.12 22.24
C ALA A 386 -12.28 7.57 21.01
N MET A 387 -11.89 7.93 19.78
CA MET A 387 -12.54 7.41 18.57
C MET A 387 -12.44 5.90 18.43
N ARG A 388 -11.32 5.29 18.85
CA ARG A 388 -11.17 3.82 18.87
C ARG A 388 -12.18 3.17 19.82
N HIS A 389 -12.35 3.74 21.02
CA HIS A 389 -13.31 3.23 22.00
C HIS A 389 -14.74 3.39 21.50
N ILE A 390 -15.08 4.53 20.89
CA ILE A 390 -16.39 4.78 20.29
C ILE A 390 -16.68 3.74 19.19
N PHE A 391 -15.71 3.44 18.33
CA PHE A 391 -15.87 2.43 17.29
C PHE A 391 -16.07 1.02 17.85
N ASP A 392 -15.28 0.59 18.85
CA ASP A 392 -15.47 -0.73 19.49
C ASP A 392 -16.85 -0.83 20.15
N ALA A 393 -17.29 0.22 20.86
CA ALA A 393 -18.62 0.29 21.45
C ALA A 393 -19.73 0.22 20.40
N ALA A 394 -19.62 0.98 19.31
CA ALA A 394 -20.57 0.96 18.20
C ALA A 394 -20.64 -0.43 17.53
N PHE A 395 -19.49 -1.05 17.30
CA PHE A 395 -19.41 -2.39 16.70
C PHE A 395 -20.03 -3.46 17.60
N ARG A 396 -19.83 -3.37 18.92
CA ARG A 396 -20.49 -4.24 19.91
C ARG A 396 -21.99 -4.00 20.01
N ALA A 397 -22.40 -2.73 19.97
CA ALA A 397 -23.80 -2.36 20.02
C ALA A 397 -24.59 -2.89 18.81
N PHE A 398 -23.94 -3.18 17.68
CA PHE A 398 -24.58 -3.79 16.51
C PHE A 398 -25.16 -5.19 16.80
N GLU A 399 -24.56 -5.97 17.70
CA GLU A 399 -24.95 -7.37 17.93
C GLU A 399 -26.35 -7.48 18.59
N ALA A 400 -26.69 -6.58 19.50
CA ALA A 400 -27.95 -6.65 20.24
C ALA A 400 -29.19 -6.44 19.36
N PRO A 401 -29.28 -5.39 18.52
CA PRO A 401 -30.38 -5.25 17.56
C PRO A 401 -30.42 -6.38 16.54
N PHE A 402 -29.25 -6.88 16.08
CA PHE A 402 -29.18 -8.01 15.16
C PHE A 402 -29.83 -9.27 15.74
N LEU A 403 -29.46 -9.67 16.95
CA LEU A 403 -30.06 -10.82 17.62
C LEU A 403 -31.55 -10.59 17.94
N ARG A 404 -31.94 -9.35 18.24
CA ARG A 404 -33.36 -8.98 18.43
C ARG A 404 -34.18 -9.16 17.15
N TYR A 405 -33.70 -8.69 16.00
CA TYR A 405 -34.41 -8.89 14.73
C TYR A 405 -34.40 -10.36 14.30
N LEU A 406 -33.32 -11.08 14.58
CA LEU A 406 -33.24 -12.50 14.30
C LEU A 406 -34.28 -13.29 15.10
N THR A 407 -34.41 -13.01 16.40
CA THR A 407 -35.42 -13.66 17.26
C THR A 407 -36.85 -13.33 16.84
N GLN A 408 -37.13 -12.08 16.46
CA GLN A 408 -38.44 -11.69 15.90
C GLN A 408 -38.79 -12.40 14.59
N SER A 409 -37.79 -12.60 13.74
CA SER A 409 -37.94 -13.30 12.47
C SER A 409 -38.25 -14.78 12.70
N LYS A 410 -37.62 -15.41 13.70
CA LYS A 410 -37.92 -16.80 14.12
C LYS A 410 -39.36 -16.97 14.62
N THR A 411 -39.93 -15.96 15.28
CA THR A 411 -41.31 -16.02 15.81
C THR A 411 -42.40 -15.71 14.80
N SER A 412 -42.04 -15.19 13.61
CA SER A 412 -43.01 -14.76 12.58
C SER A 412 -43.23 -15.82 11.49
N THR A 413 -42.36 -16.83 11.42
CA THR A 413 -42.53 -18.11 10.71
C THR A 413 -43.16 -19.15 11.62
#